data_AF-A0A2R7IIB5-F1
#
_entry.id   AF-A0A2R7IIB5-F1
#
_cell.length_a   1.000
_cell.length_b   1.000
_cell.length_c   1.000
_cell.angle_alpha   90.00
_cell.angle_beta   90.00
_cell.angle_gamma   90.00
#
_symmetry.space_group_name_H-M   'P 1'
#
loop_
_entity.id
_entity.type
_entity.pdbx_description
1 polymer ?
#
loop_
_entity_poly.entity_id
_entity_poly.type
_entity_poly.pdbx_seq_one_letter_code
_entity_poly.pdbx_strand_id
1 'polypeptide(L)' 'MGNSVGMIVPKAVLQEIGLSVGAPMDVRVEDGKVVATPVRKVREGWAEDAARVAAAGLTEEEAEWMAFGNDDDGELTW' A
#
# COMPACT_ATOMS: atom_id res chain seq x y z
N MET A 1 4.97 -31.91 11.86
CA MET A 1 4.70 -30.49 11.55
C MET A 1 6.04 -29.77 11.47
N GLY A 2 6.33 -29.10 10.35
CA GLY A 2 7.57 -28.34 10.12
C GLY A 2 8.46 -28.94 9.02
N ASN A 3 8.19 -28.61 7.75
CA ASN A 3 9.13 -28.85 6.64
C ASN A 3 9.83 -27.56 6.19
N SER A 4 9.58 -26.44 6.87
CA SER A 4 10.10 -25.14 6.47
C SER A 4 11.64 -25.14 6.52
N VAL A 5 12.25 -24.67 5.42
CA VAL A 5 13.70 -24.46 5.29
C VAL A 5 13.97 -22.96 5.27
N GLY A 6 15.00 -22.52 5.99
CA GLY A 6 15.44 -21.12 6.00
C GLY A 6 16.65 -20.90 5.09
N MET A 7 16.75 -19.71 4.48
CA MET A 7 17.93 -19.23 3.75
C MET A 7 18.47 -17.97 4.42
N ILE A 8 19.79 -17.86 4.58
CA ILE A 8 20.43 -16.67 5.15
C ILE A 8 20.72 -15.68 4.02
N VAL A 9 20.21 -14.46 4.13
CA VAL A 9 20.46 -13.35 3.19
C VAL A 9 21.37 -12.32 3.87
N PRO A 10 22.48 -11.89 3.25
CA PRO A 10 23.34 -10.85 3.80
C PRO A 10 22.57 -9.54 4.01
N LYS A 11 22.84 -8.85 5.12
CA LYS A 11 22.21 -7.56 5.45
C LYS A 11 22.37 -6.52 4.33
N ALA A 12 23.53 -6.50 3.67
CA ALA A 12 23.82 -5.56 2.59
C ALA A 12 22.82 -5.67 1.42
N VAL A 13 22.36 -6.88 1.10
CA VAL A 13 21.38 -7.12 0.02
C VAL A 13 20.02 -6.53 0.37
N LEU A 14 19.58 -6.66 1.62
CA LEU A 14 18.33 -6.05 2.09
C LEU A 14 18.40 -4.51 2.06
N GLN A 15 19.55 -3.97 2.45
CA GLN A 15 19.75 -2.51 2.48
C GLN A 15 19.75 -1.90 1.08
N GLU A 16 20.27 -2.59 0.07
CA GLU A 16 20.27 -2.13 -1.32
C GLU A 16 18.85 -1.87 -1.86
N ILE A 17 17.87 -2.63 -1.38
CA ILE A 17 16.45 -2.49 -1.72
C ILE A 17 15.64 -1.72 -0.65
N GLY A 18 16.33 -1.04 0.28
CA GLY A 18 15.70 -0.19 1.30
C GLY A 18 14.95 -0.94 2.41
N LEU A 19 15.24 -2.23 2.61
CA LEU A 19 14.59 -3.05 3.63
C LEU A 19 15.45 -3.21 4.90
N SER A 20 14.76 -3.40 6.01
CA SER A 20 15.35 -3.78 7.30
C SER A 20 15.21 -5.28 7.56
N VAL A 21 16.01 -5.80 8.49
CA VAL A 21 15.89 -7.18 8.96
C VAL A 21 14.51 -7.37 9.60
N GLY A 22 13.83 -8.45 9.23
CA GLY A 22 12.48 -8.76 9.72
C GLY A 22 11.35 -8.15 8.88
N ALA A 23 11.66 -7.47 7.77
CA ALA A 23 10.64 -7.04 6.82
C ALA A 23 9.84 -8.25 6.28
N PRO A 24 8.51 -8.17 6.20
CA PRO A 24 7.68 -9.23 5.63
C PRO A 24 7.97 -9.36 4.13
N MET A 25 8.22 -10.59 3.68
CA MET A 25 8.51 -10.91 2.29
C MET A 25 7.47 -11.91 1.78
N ASP A 26 6.97 -11.68 0.58
CA ASP A 26 6.27 -12.69 -0.20
C ASP A 26 7.29 -13.51 -0.99
N VAL A 27 7.15 -14.84 -0.97
CA VAL A 27 8.10 -15.76 -1.59
C VAL A 27 7.36 -16.66 -2.56
N ARG A 28 7.79 -16.64 -3.81
CA ARG A 28 7.18 -17.40 -4.90
C ARG A 28 8.24 -18.01 -5.81
N VAL A 29 7.84 -19.01 -6.60
CA VAL A 29 8.69 -19.62 -7.62
C VAL A 29 8.31 -19.05 -8.99
N GLU A 30 9.28 -18.48 -9.69
CA GLU A 30 9.15 -18.04 -11.08
C GLU A 30 10.32 -18.57 -11.89
N ASP A 31 10.05 -19.23 -13.02
CA ASP A 31 11.07 -19.76 -13.93
C ASP A 31 12.17 -20.59 -13.24
N GLY A 32 11.76 -21.41 -12.26
CA GLY A 32 12.67 -22.24 -11.48
C GLY A 32 13.52 -21.48 -10.46
N LYS A 33 13.26 -20.18 -10.24
CA LYS A 33 13.93 -19.32 -9.27
C LYS A 33 13.02 -19.03 -8.10
N VAL A 34 13.59 -18.95 -6.90
CA VAL A 34 12.91 -18.40 -5.73
C VAL A 34 13.02 -16.88 -5.79
N VAL A 35 11.87 -16.20 -5.90
CA VAL A 35 11.78 -14.75 -5.93
C VAL A 35 11.13 -14.29 -4.63
N ALA A 36 11.82 -13.44 -3.89
CA ALA A 36 11.33 -12.84 -2.65
C ALA A 36 11.12 -11.34 -2.85
N THR A 37 9.90 -10.87 -2.61
CA THR A 37 9.52 -9.45 -2.79
C THR A 37 8.97 -8.90 -1.48
N PRO A 38 9.34 -7.67 -1.05
CA PRO A 38 8.75 -7.08 0.14
C PRO A 38 7.24 -6.94 0.02
N VAL A 39 6.53 -7.35 1.08
CA VAL A 39 5.08 -7.16 1.18
C VAL A 39 4.82 -5.68 1.37
N ARG A 40 4.20 -5.05 0.39
CA ARG A 40 3.67 -3.69 0.52
C ARG A 40 2.24 -3.78 1.02
N LYS A 41 1.95 -3.16 2.16
CA LYS A 41 0.57 -2.99 2.59
C LYS A 41 -0.06 -1.87 1.76
N VAL A 42 -0.71 -2.28 0.68
CA VAL A 42 -1.46 -1.37 -0.18
C VAL A 42 -2.52 -0.67 0.68
N ARG A 43 -2.56 0.66 0.63
CA ARG A 43 -3.46 1.52 1.41
C ARG A 43 -3.21 1.61 2.92
N GLU A 44 -2.02 1.21 3.40
CA GLU A 44 -1.62 1.53 4.78
C GLU A 44 -1.61 3.06 4.97
N GLY A 45 -2.24 3.55 6.04
CA GLY A 45 -2.36 4.98 6.34
C GLY A 45 -3.47 5.73 5.60
N TRP A 46 -4.17 5.09 4.65
CA TRP A 46 -5.19 5.79 3.85
C TRP A 46 -6.38 6.27 4.68
N ALA A 47 -6.82 5.49 5.66
CA ALA A 47 -7.95 5.88 6.50
C ALA A 47 -7.60 7.11 7.37
N GLU A 48 -6.40 7.11 7.95
CA GLU A 48 -5.86 8.21 8.75
C GLU A 48 -5.61 9.46 7.90
N ASP A 49 -5.07 9.29 6.70
CA ASP A 49 -4.86 10.37 5.75
C ASP A 49 -6.17 10.99 5.27
N ALA A 50 -7.16 10.15 4.91
CA ALA A 50 -8.49 10.61 4.54
C ALA A 50 -9.18 11.37 5.69
N ALA A 51 -9.08 10.85 6.91
CA ALA A 51 -9.59 11.53 8.10
C ALA A 51 -8.90 12.88 8.33
N ARG A 52 -7.58 12.96 8.12
CA ARG A 52 -6.81 14.21 8.24
C ARG A 52 -7.24 15.23 7.18
N VAL A 53 -7.44 14.80 5.94
CA VAL A 53 -7.93 15.66 4.86
C VAL A 53 -9.33 16.19 5.19
N ALA A 54 -10.23 15.31 5.62
CA ALA A 54 -11.58 15.73 6.04
C ALA A 54 -11.55 16.71 7.21
N ALA A 55 -10.66 16.52 8.19
CA ALA A 55 -10.50 17.40 9.35
C ALA A 55 -9.89 18.77 8.99
N ALA A 56 -9.06 18.84 7.95
CA ALA A 56 -8.49 20.09 7.47
C ALA A 56 -9.56 21.03 6.85
N GLY A 57 -10.67 20.45 6.38
CA GLY A 57 -11.73 21.18 5.70
C GLY A 57 -11.34 21.61 4.29
N LEU A 58 -12.32 22.17 3.56
CA LEU A 58 -12.12 22.75 2.25
C LEU A 58 -12.05 24.27 2.37
N THR A 59 -11.23 24.90 1.55
CA THR A 59 -11.35 26.34 1.28
C THR A 59 -12.64 26.63 0.50
N GLU A 60 -13.04 27.91 0.47
CA GLU A 60 -14.24 28.34 -0.25
C GLU A 60 -14.14 28.02 -1.75
N GLU A 61 -12.98 28.25 -2.36
CA GLU A 61 -12.70 27.88 -3.76
C GLU A 61 -12.82 26.36 -3.97
N GLU A 62 -12.20 25.54 -3.12
CA GLU A 62 -12.29 24.07 -3.25
C GLU A 62 -13.72 23.55 -3.06
N ALA A 63 -14.51 24.19 -2.20
CA ALA A 63 -15.91 23.86 -2.01
C ALA A 63 -16.75 24.21 -3.25
N GLU A 64 -16.47 25.33 -3.92
CA GLU A 64 -17.13 25.71 -5.18
C GLU A 64 -16.88 24.70 -6.29
N TRP A 65 -15.64 24.22 -6.44
CA TRP A 65 -15.30 23.17 -7.41
C TRP A 65 -16.03 21.85 -7.14
N MET A 66 -16.23 21.51 -5.86
CA MET A 66 -16.92 20.28 -5.44
C MET A 66 -18.45 20.37 -5.51
N ALA A 67 -19.02 21.56 -5.71
CA ALA A 67 -20.46 21.77 -5.79
C ALA A 67 -21.08 21.35 -7.14
N PHE A 68 -20.25 21.08 -8.15
CA PHE A 68 -20.69 20.55 -9.43
C PHE A 68 -20.84 19.02 -9.37
N GLY A 69 -22.08 18.55 -9.20
CA GLY A 69 -22.43 17.15 -9.44
C GLY A 69 -22.45 16.83 -10.93
N ASN A 70 -22.23 15.57 -11.29
CA ASN A 70 -22.44 15.07 -12.64
C ASN A 70 -23.91 14.65 -12.82
N ASP A 71 -24.45 14.76 -14.04
CA ASP A 71 -25.89 14.54 -14.32
C ASP A 71 -26.39 13.15 -13.87
N ASP A 72 -25.51 12.14 -13.88
CA ASP A 72 -25.84 10.74 -13.55
C ASP A 72 -25.48 10.34 -12.11
N ASP A 73 -25.01 11.26 -11.26
CA ASP A 73 -24.56 10.92 -9.89
C ASP A 73 -25.68 10.30 -9.04
N GLY A 74 -26.94 10.64 -9.33
CA GLY A 74 -28.12 10.09 -8.66
C GLY A 74 -28.40 8.62 -8.97
N GLU A 75 -27.76 8.05 -9.99
CA GLU A 75 -27.90 6.64 -10.38
C GLU A 75 -26.86 5.72 -9.73
N LEU A 76 -25.89 6.28 -9.00
CA LEU A 76 -24.80 5.51 -8.37
C LEU A 76 -25.29 4.71 -7.16
N THR A 77 -25.11 3.38 -7.19
CA THR A 77 -25.27 2.50 -6.02
C THR A 77 -23.91 2.01 -5.54
N TRP A 78 -23.53 2.41 -4.33
CA TRP A 78 -22.26 2.07 -3.68
C TRP A 78 -22.44 0.95 -2.64
#